data_AF-A0A061D4K0-F1
#
_entry.id   AF-A0A061D4K0-F1
#
_cell.length_a   1.000
_cell.length_b   1.000
_cell.length_c   1.000
_cell.angle_alpha   90.00
_cell.angle_beta   90.00
_cell.angle_gamma   90.00
#
_symmetry.space_group_name_H-M   'P 1'
#
loop_
_entity.id
_entity.type
_entity.pdbx_description
1 polymer ?
#
loop_
_entity_poly.entity_id
_entity_poly.type
_entity_poly.pdbx_seq_one_letter_code
_entity_poly.pdbx_strand_id
1 'polypeptide(L)'
;MQGCGVTYESDELSKPETNKIYDADGELQFGSKILLMIAAPYVLDPPGCFNNVFVDGIVKNVGDLSDSVVASRTSHFVTLKLESKRMRPGETLRQTPPLECRCVTIKGAILSTIRIENYYAK
;
A
#
# COMPACT_ATOMS: atom_id res chain seq x y z
N MET A 1 17.67 -7.57 6.95
CA MET A 1 16.26 -7.41 7.38
C MET A 1 15.53 -8.73 7.23
N GLN A 2 14.77 -9.14 8.24
CA GLN A 2 13.84 -10.27 8.18
C GLN A 2 12.43 -9.68 8.25
N GLY A 3 11.71 -9.61 7.12
CA GLY A 3 10.35 -9.06 7.05
C GLY A 3 10.01 -8.44 5.70
N CYS A 4 8.84 -7.81 5.61
CA CYS A 4 8.51 -6.91 4.51
C CYS A 4 9.02 -5.52 4.86
N GLY A 5 9.73 -4.86 3.94
CA GLY A 5 10.20 -3.47 4.10
C GLY A 5 9.54 -2.56 3.08
N VAL A 6 9.43 -1.26 3.40
CA VAL A 6 9.02 -0.25 2.42
C VAL A 6 10.21 0.65 2.12
N THR A 7 10.41 0.95 0.84
CA THR A 7 11.42 1.88 0.35
C THR A 7 10.74 2.85 -0.63
N TYR A 8 11.16 4.11 -0.57
CA TYR A 8 10.81 5.14 -1.54
C TYR A 8 11.95 5.24 -2.55
N GLU A 9 11.69 5.71 -3.78
CA GLU A 9 12.76 5.84 -4.80
C GLU A 9 13.91 6.78 -4.41
N SER A 10 13.84 7.42 -3.24
CA SER A 10 14.86 8.32 -2.69
C SER A 10 15.48 7.87 -1.35
N ASP A 11 15.04 6.77 -0.73
CA ASP A 11 15.41 6.42 0.66
C ASP A 11 15.83 4.96 0.89
N GLU A 12 16.63 4.74 1.95
CA GLU A 12 17.01 3.42 2.45
C GLU A 12 15.78 2.60 2.94
N LEU A 13 15.89 1.27 2.81
CA LEU A 13 14.82 0.33 3.15
C LEU A 13 14.42 0.46 4.62
N SER A 14 13.20 0.94 4.85
CA SER A 14 12.68 1.26 6.18
C SER A 14 11.73 0.17 6.67
N LYS A 15 11.60 0.04 8.00
CA LYS A 15 10.55 -0.80 8.59
C LYS A 15 9.17 -0.29 8.12
N PRO A 16 8.21 -1.19 7.88
CA PRO A 16 6.83 -0.82 7.56
C PRO A 16 6.16 -0.26 8.81
N GLU A 17 6.41 1.01 9.10
CA GLU A 17 5.56 1.81 9.98
C GLU A 17 4.42 2.43 9.13
N THR A 18 3.46 3.12 9.74
CA THR A 18 2.34 3.74 9.02
C THR A 18 2.86 4.70 7.95
N ASN A 19 2.77 4.32 6.68
CA ASN A 19 3.28 5.12 5.58
C ASN A 19 2.27 6.21 5.21
N LYS A 20 2.58 7.44 5.63
CA LYS A 20 1.91 8.64 5.13
C LYS A 20 2.44 8.90 3.71
N ILE A 21 1.56 8.95 2.71
CA ILE A 21 1.93 9.22 1.30
C ILE A 21 2.09 10.74 1.03
N TYR A 22 2.45 11.49 2.07
CA TYR A 22 2.58 12.94 2.06
C TYR A 22 3.96 13.29 2.60
N ASP A 23 4.55 14.36 2.08
CA ASP A 23 5.70 15.01 2.72
C ASP A 23 5.29 15.74 4.01
N ALA A 24 6.26 16.36 4.67
CA ALA A 24 6.06 17.06 5.94
C ALA A 24 5.03 18.21 5.86
N ASP A 25 4.68 18.66 4.65
CA ASP A 25 3.80 19.79 4.38
C ASP A 25 2.35 19.35 4.09
N GLY A 26 2.08 18.04 4.04
CA GLY A 26 0.72 17.52 3.84
C GLY A 26 0.24 17.57 2.39
N GLU A 27 1.18 17.63 1.43
CA GLU A 27 0.89 17.52 -0.01
C GLU A 27 0.97 16.07 -0.49
N LEU A 28 -0.06 15.66 -1.23
CA LEU A 28 -0.17 14.32 -1.79
C LEU A 28 0.92 14.15 -2.83
N GLN A 29 1.89 13.28 -2.56
CA GLN A 29 2.98 13.05 -3.51
C GLN A 29 2.46 12.20 -4.69
N PHE A 30 1.71 12.84 -5.59
CA PHE A 30 1.27 12.24 -6.84
C PHE A 30 2.47 11.89 -7.71
N GLY A 31 2.51 10.64 -8.18
CA GLY A 31 3.67 10.12 -8.89
C GLY A 31 4.75 9.53 -7.98
N SER A 32 4.65 9.66 -6.65
CA SER A 32 5.52 8.90 -5.75
C SER A 32 5.21 7.42 -5.84
N LYS A 33 6.27 6.67 -6.10
CA LYS A 33 6.26 5.22 -6.23
C LYS A 33 6.72 4.64 -4.91
N ILE A 34 5.84 3.91 -4.25
CA ILE A 34 6.15 3.16 -3.04
C ILE A 34 6.57 1.77 -3.48
N LEU A 35 7.76 1.34 -3.09
CA LEU A 35 8.26 0.01 -3.38
C LEU A 35 8.31 -0.80 -2.08
N LEU A 36 7.55 -1.89 -2.04
CA LEU A 36 7.60 -2.86 -0.96
C LEU A 36 8.47 -4.03 -1.38
N MET A 37 9.43 -4.38 -0.54
CA MET A 37 10.24 -5.59 -0.70
C MET A 37 9.73 -6.67 0.24
N ILE A 38 9.49 -7.87 -0.28
CA ILE A 38 9.04 -9.03 0.47
C ILE A 38 10.19 -10.04 0.48
N ALA A 39 10.85 -10.19 1.63
CA ALA A 39 11.85 -11.24 1.80
C ALA A 39 11.16 -12.59 2.03
N ALA A 40 11.62 -13.65 1.37
CA ALA A 40 11.20 -15.00 1.74
C ALA A 40 11.69 -15.31 3.18
N PRO A 41 10.92 -16.07 3.98
CA PRO A 41 9.69 -16.80 3.65
C PRO A 41 8.40 -16.02 3.98
N TYR A 42 8.43 -14.68 4.01
CA TYR A 42 7.25 -13.88 4.37
C TYR A 42 6.32 -13.66 3.18
N VAL A 43 5.02 -13.48 3.46
CA VAL A 43 3.99 -13.26 2.45
C VAL A 43 3.10 -12.09 2.85
N LEU A 44 2.41 -11.50 1.87
CA LEU A 44 1.42 -10.46 2.11
C LEU A 44 0.02 -11.08 2.30
N ASP A 45 -0.73 -10.50 3.24
CA ASP A 45 -2.11 -10.81 3.57
C ASP A 45 -2.96 -9.53 3.46
N PRO A 46 -4.04 -9.47 2.66
CA PRO A 46 -4.61 -10.59 1.91
C PRO A 46 -3.74 -11.01 0.72
N PRO A 47 -3.91 -12.25 0.21
CA PRO A 47 -3.27 -12.68 -1.02
C PRO A 47 -3.56 -11.71 -2.16
N GLY A 48 -2.50 -11.29 -2.85
CA GLY A 48 -2.59 -10.35 -3.95
C GLY A 48 -2.62 -8.88 -3.54
N CYS A 49 -2.31 -8.55 -2.29
CA CYS A 49 -2.00 -7.17 -1.90
C CYS A 49 -0.98 -6.51 -2.87
N PHE A 50 -1.20 -5.29 -3.39
CA PHE A 50 -2.27 -4.32 -3.12
C PHE A 50 -3.44 -4.33 -4.13
N ASN A 51 -3.67 -5.41 -4.88
CA ASN A 51 -4.92 -5.54 -5.66
C ASN A 51 -6.11 -5.82 -4.74
N ASN A 52 -5.86 -6.54 -3.64
CA ASN A 52 -6.80 -6.77 -2.56
C ASN A 52 -6.21 -6.19 -1.27
N VAL A 53 -7.06 -5.56 -0.46
CA VAL A 53 -6.67 -4.91 0.80
C VAL A 53 -7.74 -5.18 1.85
N PHE A 54 -7.37 -5.11 3.13
CA PHE A 54 -8.35 -5.03 4.19
C PHE A 54 -8.85 -3.59 4.31
N VAL A 55 -10.17 -3.44 4.41
CA VAL A 55 -10.85 -2.22 4.79
C VAL A 55 -11.77 -2.58 5.94
N ASP A 56 -11.50 -2.04 7.12
CA ASP A 56 -12.17 -2.43 8.38
C ASP A 56 -12.19 -3.95 8.61
N GLY A 57 -11.07 -4.61 8.30
CA GLY A 57 -10.92 -6.07 8.44
C GLY A 57 -11.59 -6.90 7.35
N ILE A 58 -12.25 -6.29 6.36
CA ILE A 58 -12.91 -6.97 5.24
C ILE A 58 -12.03 -6.86 3.99
N VAL A 59 -11.82 -7.97 3.29
CA VAL A 59 -11.08 -7.98 2.02
C VAL A 59 -11.90 -7.28 0.94
N LYS A 60 -11.31 -6.28 0.29
CA LYS A 60 -11.87 -5.49 -0.80
C LYS A 60 -10.88 -5.41 -1.96
N ASN A 61 -11.39 -5.34 -3.18
CA ASN A 61 -10.57 -5.06 -4.34
C ASN A 61 -10.29 -3.55 -4.42
N VAL A 62 -9.04 -3.16 -4.66
CA VAL A 62 -8.67 -1.74 -4.74
C VAL A 62 -9.32 -1.04 -5.93
N GLY A 63 -9.52 -1.74 -7.05
CA GLY A 63 -10.21 -1.17 -8.21
C GLY A 63 -11.68 -0.81 -7.95
N ASP A 64 -12.32 -1.43 -6.96
CA ASP A 64 -13.67 -1.03 -6.53
C ASP A 64 -13.66 0.22 -5.64
N LEU A 65 -12.51 0.50 -5.01
CA LEU A 65 -12.35 1.60 -4.06
C LEU A 65 -11.76 2.86 -4.71
N SER A 66 -10.82 2.69 -5.63
CA SER A 66 -10.05 3.78 -6.25
C SER A 66 -9.59 3.41 -7.65
N ASP A 67 -9.74 4.31 -8.62
CA ASP A 67 -9.09 4.16 -9.94
C ASP A 67 -7.65 4.68 -9.94
N SER A 68 -7.29 5.52 -8.97
CA SER A 68 -6.00 6.21 -8.92
C SER A 68 -4.89 5.42 -8.21
N VAL A 69 -5.25 4.42 -7.38
CA VAL A 69 -4.30 3.54 -6.70
C VAL A 69 -3.98 2.34 -7.61
N VAL A 70 -2.74 2.29 -8.13
CA VAL A 70 -2.29 1.21 -9.03
C VAL A 70 -1.18 0.41 -8.36
N ALA A 71 -1.36 -0.92 -8.31
CA ALA A 71 -0.35 -1.84 -7.82
C ALA A 71 0.23 -2.69 -8.95
N SER A 72 1.54 -2.95 -8.89
CA SER A 72 2.22 -3.90 -9.76
C SER A 72 3.11 -4.81 -8.92
N ARG A 73 3.04 -6.12 -9.17
CA ARG A 73 3.72 -7.13 -8.34
C ARG A 73 4.70 -7.94 -9.19
N THR A 74 5.90 -8.11 -8.66
CA THR A 74 6.91 -9.08 -9.11
C THR A 74 7.09 -10.16 -8.04
N SER A 75 8.04 -11.08 -8.25
CA SER A 75 8.29 -12.18 -7.30
C SER A 75 8.65 -11.70 -5.89
N HIS A 76 9.42 -10.61 -5.78
CA HIS A 76 9.95 -10.10 -4.51
C HIS A 76 9.53 -8.68 -4.18
N PHE A 77 8.89 -7.98 -5.13
CA PHE A 77 8.54 -6.58 -4.95
C PHE A 77 7.08 -6.31 -5.27
N VAL A 78 6.48 -5.38 -4.53
CA VAL A 78 5.20 -4.76 -4.86
C VAL A 78 5.42 -3.28 -5.00
N THR A 79 5.15 -2.76 -6.18
CA THR A 79 5.16 -1.33 -6.46
C THR A 79 3.73 -0.80 -6.32
N LEU A 80 3.56 0.28 -5.57
CA LEU A 80 2.32 1.03 -5.49
C LEU A 80 2.53 2.44 -6.01
N LYS A 81 1.61 2.91 -6.85
CA LYS A 81 1.70 4.22 -7.49
C LYS A 81 0.34 4.90 -7.44
N LEU A 82 0.36 6.18 -7.07
CA LEU A 82 -0.80 7.06 -7.18
C LEU A 82 -0.77 7.77 -8.53
N GLU A 83 -1.68 7.39 -9.42
CA GLU A 83 -1.80 7.98 -10.76
C GLU A 83 -2.92 9.01 -10.79
N SER A 84 -2.59 10.29 -10.60
CA SER A 84 -3.55 11.41 -10.68
C SER A 84 -4.29 11.46 -12.01
N LYS A 85 -3.67 11.02 -13.11
CA LYS A 85 -4.30 10.94 -14.44
C LYS A 85 -5.47 9.94 -14.51
N ARG A 86 -5.57 9.00 -13.57
CA ARG A 86 -6.67 8.04 -13.49
C ARG A 86 -7.81 8.50 -12.61
N MET A 87 -7.66 9.65 -11.96
CA MET A 87 -8.70 10.21 -11.10
C MET A 87 -9.95 10.51 -11.90
N ARG A 88 -11.07 9.97 -11.45
CA ARG A 88 -12.36 10.26 -12.06
C ARG A 88 -12.98 11.50 -11.42
N PRO A 89 -13.74 12.29 -12.21
CA PRO A 89 -14.59 13.33 -11.64
C PRO A 89 -15.52 12.73 -10.59
N GLY A 90 -15.46 13.24 -9.36
CA GLY A 90 -16.26 12.76 -8.23
C GLY A 90 -15.50 11.90 -7.22
N GLU A 91 -14.29 11.42 -7.53
CA GLU A 91 -13.44 10.81 -6.50
C GLU A 91 -13.03 11.86 -5.46
N THR A 92 -13.17 11.51 -4.19
CA THR A 92 -12.83 12.39 -3.07
C THR A 92 -11.68 11.82 -2.26
N LEU A 93 -10.88 12.71 -1.68
CA LEU A 93 -9.80 12.30 -0.79
C LEU A 93 -10.38 11.66 0.47
N ARG A 94 -10.12 10.36 0.65
CA ARG A 94 -10.63 9.57 1.75
C ARG A 94 -9.52 9.23 2.73
N GLN A 95 -9.64 9.79 3.92
CA GLN A 95 -8.69 9.58 5.01
C GLN A 95 -8.93 8.26 5.74
N THR A 96 -10.20 7.87 5.88
CA THR A 96 -10.63 6.67 6.59
C THR A 96 -11.79 5.96 5.89
N PRO A 97 -11.94 4.64 6.06
CA PRO A 97 -10.95 3.71 6.63
C PRO A 97 -9.71 3.52 5.73
N PRO A 98 -8.52 3.24 6.32
CA PRO A 98 -7.30 3.02 5.55
C PRO A 98 -7.35 1.70 4.77
N LEU A 99 -6.59 1.62 3.68
CA LEU A 99 -6.33 0.35 3.01
C LEU A 99 -5.19 -0.35 3.74
N GLU A 100 -5.41 -1.56 4.23
CA GLU A 100 -4.39 -2.31 4.95
C GLU A 100 -3.93 -3.56 4.21
N CYS A 101 -2.65 -3.83 4.34
CA CYS A 101 -2.06 -5.13 4.08
C CYS A 101 -1.15 -5.53 5.23
N ARG A 102 -0.94 -6.82 5.41
CA ARG A 102 -0.14 -7.38 6.50
C ARG A 102 1.00 -8.18 5.92
N CYS A 103 2.18 -8.02 6.50
CA CYS A 103 3.28 -8.94 6.28
C CYS A 103 3.15 -10.05 7.30
N VAL A 104 3.01 -11.29 6.84
CA VAL A 104 2.84 -12.45 7.71
C VAL A 104 3.91 -13.49 7.45
N THR A 105 4.22 -14.28 8.47
CA THR A 105 5.00 -15.51 8.32
C THR A 105 4.18 -16.58 7.60
N ILE A 106 4.83 -17.62 7.07
CA ILE A 106 4.13 -18.81 6.55
C ILE A 106 3.20 -19.50 7.56
N LYS A 107 3.37 -19.22 8.87
CA LYS A 107 2.52 -19.75 9.94
C LYS A 107 1.37 -18.80 10.32
N GLY A 108 1.21 -17.67 9.60
CA GLY A 108 0.15 -16.69 9.81
C GLY A 108 0.44 -15.65 10.90
N ALA A 109 1.59 -15.69 11.56
CA ALA A 109 1.95 -14.64 12.52
C ALA A 109 2.21 -13.30 11.79
N ILE A 110 1.54 -12.24 12.22
CA ILE A 110 1.68 -10.88 11.67
C ILE A 110 2.98 -10.27 12.16
N LEU A 111 3.84 -9.84 11.23
CA LEU A 111 5.08 -9.12 11.51
C LEU A 111 4.89 -7.62 11.45
N SER A 112 4.07 -7.16 10.52
CA SER A 112 3.80 -5.74 10.31
C SER A 112 2.50 -5.53 9.54
N THR A 113 1.97 -4.32 9.63
CA THR A 113 0.82 -3.86 8.83
C THR A 113 1.26 -2.66 8.02
N ILE A 114 1.12 -2.75 6.70
CA ILE A 114 1.26 -1.62 5.80
C ILE A 114 -0.11 -0.98 5.66
N ARG A 115 -0.19 0.32 5.90
CA ARG A 115 -1.42 1.12 5.78
C ARG A 115 -1.23 2.19 4.71
N ILE A 116 -2.26 2.35 3.89
CA ILE A 116 -2.41 3.49 2.98
C ILE A 116 -3.57 4.32 3.51
N GLU A 117 -3.23 5.49 4.02
CA GLU A 117 -4.18 6.51 4.43
C GLU A 117 -4.30 7.57 3.33
N ASN A 118 -5.42 8.29 3.33
CA ASN A 118 -5.64 9.47 2.48
C ASN A 118 -5.42 9.19 0.98
N TYR A 119 -6.22 8.28 0.42
CA TYR A 119 -6.26 7.94 -1.00
C TYR A 119 -7.56 8.47 -1.63
N TYR A 120 -7.60 8.66 -2.95
CA TYR A 120 -8.84 9.07 -3.61
C TYR A 120 -9.76 7.89 -3.78
N ALA A 121 -10.96 7.99 -3.24
CA ALA A 121 -11.96 6.95 -3.32
C ALA A 121 -13.12 7.38 -4.21
N LYS A 122 -13.73 6.40 -4.88
CA LYS A 122 -14.98 6.52 -5.62
C LYS A 122 -16.16 6.80 -4.71
#